data_AF-A0A1F2S5Z3-F1
#
_entry.id   AF-A0A1F2S5Z3-F1
#
_cell.length_a   1.000
_cell.length_b   1.000
_cell.length_c   1.000
_cell.angle_alpha   90.00
_cell.angle_beta   90.00
_cell.angle_gamma   90.00
#
_symmetry.space_group_name_H-M   'P 1'
#
loop_
_entity.id
_entity.type
_entity.pdbx_description
1 polymer ?
#
loop_
_entity_poly.entity_id
_entity_poly.type
_entity_poly.pdbx_seq_one_letter_code
_entity_poly.pdbx_strand_id
1 'polypeptide(L)'
;MHEILSFDRRKCKVLNGPTATGQQCPEGWTVYTKPGPTFKGAPGLSTDMLYLTNIDHHDALGLGRDVLLAGDFNADSFFVVMPQNGRMQTLTLRVPYPLGFSARHAAGRIDDPGAGWKGRGIWSSYSMYTPWHQEGGKGTRPKVVKFQVRPSPVAK
;
A
#
# COMPACT_ATOMS: atom_id res chain seq x y z
N MET A 1 -5.57 9.75 -11.45
CA MET A 1 -6.22 9.43 -10.16
C MET A 1 -5.43 8.31 -9.52
N HIS A 2 -4.85 8.55 -8.34
CA HIS A 2 -3.93 7.62 -7.66
C HIS A 2 -4.38 7.56 -6.19
N GLU A 3 -5.43 6.78 -5.98
CA GLU A 3 -6.31 6.91 -4.82
C GLU A 3 -6.76 5.54 -4.31
N ILE A 4 -7.03 5.49 -3.02
CA ILE A 4 -7.70 4.37 -2.35
C ILE A 4 -8.99 4.92 -1.75
N LEU A 5 -10.07 4.16 -1.89
CA LEU A 5 -11.38 4.56 -1.38
C LEU A 5 -11.78 3.67 -0.22
N SER A 6 -12.41 4.26 0.78
CA SER A 6 -13.14 3.53 1.81
C SER A 6 -14.60 3.96 1.83
N PHE A 7 -15.46 3.06 2.27
CA PHE A 7 -16.89 3.28 2.36
C PHE A 7 -17.40 2.91 3.75
N ASP A 8 -18.01 3.88 4.44
CA ASP A 8 -18.66 3.68 5.74
C ASP A 8 -20.18 3.76 5.59
N ARG A 9 -20.81 2.59 5.52
CA ARG A 9 -22.28 2.47 5.39
C ARG A 9 -23.04 3.14 6.53
N ARG A 10 -22.44 3.30 7.72
CA ARG A 10 -23.11 3.92 8.88
C ARG A 10 -23.38 5.42 8.67
N LYS A 11 -22.70 6.05 7.72
CA LYS A 11 -22.93 7.45 7.36
C LYS A 11 -24.10 7.63 6.40
N CYS A 12 -24.57 6.56 5.76
CA CYS A 12 -25.60 6.63 4.73
C CYS A 12 -26.98 6.95 5.30
N LYS A 13 -27.68 7.90 4.69
CA LYS A 13 -29.08 8.21 5.01
C LYS A 13 -30.06 7.12 4.56
N VAL A 14 -29.82 6.52 3.40
CA VAL A 14 -30.69 5.50 2.80
C VAL A 14 -29.96 4.16 2.77
N LEU A 15 -30.53 3.16 3.45
CA LEU A 15 -29.89 1.86 3.67
C LEU A 15 -30.54 0.70 2.93
N ASN A 16 -31.79 0.86 2.48
CA ASN A 16 -32.61 -0.14 1.78
C ASN A 16 -33.84 0.52 1.15
N GLY A 17 -34.61 -0.25 0.36
CA GLY A 17 -35.86 0.20 -0.26
C GLY A 17 -35.72 0.59 -1.74
N PRO A 18 -36.84 0.98 -2.40
CA PRO A 18 -36.88 1.23 -3.84
C PRO A 18 -36.02 2.42 -4.29
N THR A 19 -35.61 3.30 -3.37
CA THR A 19 -34.75 4.46 -3.65
C THR A 19 -33.25 4.16 -3.45
N ALA A 20 -32.87 2.95 -3.06
CA ALA A 20 -31.48 2.53 -2.89
C ALA A 20 -30.82 2.13 -4.24
N THR A 21 -30.55 3.11 -5.11
CA THR A 21 -30.10 2.92 -6.49
C THR A 21 -28.57 2.77 -6.67
N GLY A 22 -27.80 2.84 -5.59
CA GLY A 22 -26.34 2.84 -5.55
C GLY A 22 -25.69 4.22 -5.39
N GLN A 23 -26.39 5.31 -5.73
CA GLN A 23 -25.85 6.69 -5.69
C GLN A 23 -26.22 7.47 -4.42
N GLN A 24 -27.06 6.91 -3.56
CA GLN A 24 -27.70 7.58 -2.43
C GLN A 24 -26.82 7.80 -1.19
N CYS A 25 -25.53 7.43 -1.23
CA CYS A 25 -24.61 7.58 -0.09
C CYS A 25 -23.26 8.19 -0.48
N PRO A 26 -23.22 9.41 -1.05
CA PRO A 26 -21.97 10.13 -1.27
C PRO A 26 -21.21 10.39 0.04
N GLU A 27 -21.92 10.62 1.14
CA GLU A 27 -21.36 10.91 2.46
C GLU A 27 -20.62 9.72 3.11
N GLY A 28 -20.84 8.51 2.62
CA GLY A 28 -20.16 7.29 3.08
C GLY A 28 -18.74 7.15 2.55
N TRP A 29 -18.40 7.84 1.47
CA TRP A 29 -17.10 7.69 0.82
C TRP A 29 -16.02 8.54 1.47
N THR A 30 -14.80 8.01 1.52
CA THR A 30 -13.60 8.76 1.88
C THR A 30 -12.49 8.36 0.92
N VAL A 31 -11.79 9.35 0.38
CA VAL A 31 -10.74 9.20 -0.64
C VAL A 31 -9.38 9.49 -0.01
N TYR A 32 -8.45 8.56 -0.19
CA TYR A 32 -7.05 8.68 0.22
C TYR A 32 -6.18 8.80 -1.02
N THR A 33 -5.76 10.03 -1.35
CA THR A 33 -4.89 10.29 -2.50
C THR A 33 -3.43 10.16 -2.07
N LYS A 34 -2.65 9.35 -2.79
CA LYS A 34 -1.20 9.34 -2.58
C LYS A 34 -0.60 10.62 -3.20
N PRO A 35 0.24 11.36 -2.47
CA PRO A 35 1.00 12.45 -3.07
C PRO A 35 2.06 11.89 -4.04
N GLY A 36 2.28 12.59 -5.15
CA GLY A 36 3.26 12.18 -6.15
C GLY A 36 3.29 13.10 -7.36
N PRO A 37 4.23 12.86 -8.29
CA PRO A 37 4.33 13.61 -9.52
C PRO A 37 3.10 13.39 -10.42
N THR A 38 2.85 14.39 -11.26
CA THR A 38 1.72 14.44 -12.20
C THR A 38 2.19 14.83 -13.59
N PHE A 39 1.43 14.47 -14.62
CA PHE A 39 1.74 14.89 -15.99
C PHE A 39 1.66 16.41 -16.15
N LYS A 40 2.54 16.97 -16.99
CA LYS A 40 2.55 18.40 -17.32
C LYS A 40 1.21 18.80 -17.95
N GLY A 41 0.57 19.83 -17.41
CA GLY A 41 -0.75 20.31 -17.88
C GLY A 41 -1.94 19.47 -17.40
N ALA A 42 -1.72 18.43 -16.58
CA ALA A 42 -2.77 17.57 -16.05
C ALA A 42 -2.54 17.21 -14.56
N PRO A 43 -2.69 18.18 -13.63
CA PRO A 43 -2.37 18.01 -12.22
C PRO A 43 -3.22 16.96 -11.46
N GLY A 44 -4.29 16.42 -12.06
CA GLY A 44 -5.08 15.31 -11.49
C GLY A 44 -4.63 13.91 -11.95
N LEU A 45 -3.70 13.85 -12.89
CA LEU A 45 -3.21 12.59 -13.46
C LEU A 45 -1.81 12.32 -12.91
N SER A 46 -1.74 11.45 -11.91
CA SER A 46 -0.48 10.95 -11.37
C SER A 46 0.27 10.13 -12.42
N THR A 47 1.60 10.23 -12.41
CA THR A 47 2.50 9.37 -13.18
C THR A 47 2.68 8.00 -12.54
N ASP A 48 2.38 7.90 -11.25
CA ASP A 48 2.49 6.70 -10.45
C ASP A 48 1.22 5.83 -10.62
N MET A 49 1.30 4.53 -10.35
CA MET A 49 0.15 3.62 -10.49
C MET A 49 0.04 2.69 -9.31
N LEU A 50 -1.07 2.76 -8.57
CA LEU A 50 -1.44 1.74 -7.60
C LEU A 50 -1.90 0.47 -8.31
N TYR A 51 -1.24 -0.64 -7.99
CA TYR A 51 -1.46 -1.93 -8.59
C TYR A 51 -1.72 -2.95 -7.49
N LEU A 52 -2.93 -3.52 -7.47
CA LEU A 52 -3.47 -4.41 -6.45
C LEU A 52 -3.48 -3.81 -5.04
N THR A 53 -4.55 -4.13 -4.29
CA THR A 53 -4.66 -3.81 -2.87
C THR A 53 -4.50 -5.10 -2.08
N ASN A 54 -3.62 -5.05 -1.09
CA ASN A 54 -3.31 -6.17 -0.19
C ASN A 54 -3.71 -5.74 1.22
N ILE A 55 -4.35 -6.61 1.98
CA ILE A 55 -4.75 -6.29 3.36
C ILE A 55 -3.97 -7.17 4.33
N ASP A 56 -3.23 -6.52 5.22
CA ASP A 56 -2.58 -7.15 6.37
C ASP A 56 -3.56 -7.23 7.54
N HIS A 57 -4.38 -8.27 7.52
CA HIS A 57 -5.36 -8.54 8.59
C HIS A 57 -4.72 -8.89 9.94
N HIS A 58 -3.47 -9.36 9.92
CA HIS A 58 -2.85 -10.05 11.03
C HIS A 58 -1.67 -9.29 11.65
N ASP A 59 -1.47 -8.03 11.27
CA ASP A 59 -0.34 -7.22 11.74
C ASP A 59 1.02 -7.90 11.47
N ALA A 60 1.17 -8.47 10.28
CA ALA A 60 2.42 -9.06 9.83
C ALA A 60 3.49 -7.98 9.60
N LEU A 61 3.11 -6.75 9.22
CA LEU A 61 4.03 -5.64 9.02
C LEU A 61 4.48 -4.97 10.33
N GLY A 62 3.65 -5.00 11.38
CA GLY A 62 3.87 -4.28 12.63
C GLY A 62 3.28 -2.87 12.66
N LEU A 63 2.29 -2.57 11.80
CA LEU A 63 1.58 -1.29 11.75
C LEU A 63 0.15 -1.36 12.33
N GLY A 64 -0.25 -2.51 12.85
CA GLY A 64 -1.60 -2.81 13.31
C GLY A 64 -2.33 -3.77 12.40
N ARG A 65 -3.56 -4.10 12.79
CA ARG A 65 -4.45 -4.98 12.03
C ARG A 65 -5.21 -4.20 10.96
N ASP A 66 -5.60 -4.92 9.91
CA ASP A 66 -6.42 -4.42 8.81
C ASP A 66 -5.78 -3.23 8.09
N VAL A 67 -4.45 -3.28 7.96
CA VAL A 67 -3.65 -2.30 7.23
C VAL A 67 -3.71 -2.64 5.74
N LEU A 68 -4.09 -1.68 4.91
CA LEU A 68 -4.14 -1.85 3.46
C LEU A 68 -2.86 -1.32 2.82
N LEU A 69 -2.26 -2.11 1.93
CA LEU A 69 -1.09 -1.79 1.14
C LEU A 69 -1.38 -1.91 -0.34
N ALA A 70 -1.21 -0.82 -1.07
CA ALA A 70 -1.29 -0.82 -2.53
C ALA A 70 0.11 -0.68 -3.12
N GLY A 71 0.50 -1.62 -4.00
CA GLY A 71 1.80 -1.58 -4.65
C GLY A 71 1.88 -0.43 -5.62
N ASP A 72 2.94 0.37 -5.58
CA ASP A 72 3.19 1.34 -6.63
C ASP A 72 4.04 0.69 -7.72
N PHE A 73 3.47 0.59 -8.92
CA PHE A 73 4.15 -0.07 -10.03
C PHE A 73 5.14 0.87 -10.75
N ASN A 74 4.80 2.14 -10.86
CA ASN A 74 5.63 3.16 -11.53
C ASN A 74 6.49 3.96 -10.55
N ALA A 75 6.41 3.67 -9.25
CA ALA A 75 7.31 4.19 -8.24
C ALA A 75 7.91 3.06 -7.39
N ASP A 76 8.90 3.42 -6.58
CA ASP A 76 9.67 2.56 -5.71
C ASP A 76 9.01 2.35 -4.34
N SER A 77 7.69 2.14 -4.28
CA SER A 77 6.99 2.18 -2.98
C SER A 77 5.71 1.34 -2.86
N PHE A 78 5.22 1.23 -1.62
CA PHE A 78 3.82 0.92 -1.32
C PHE A 78 3.14 2.16 -0.75
N PHE A 79 1.89 2.41 -1.16
CA PHE A 79 1.00 3.34 -0.47
C PHE A 79 0.18 2.58 0.56
N VAL A 80 0.22 3.04 1.81
CA VAL A 80 -0.41 2.36 2.95
C VAL A 80 -1.52 3.22 3.50
N VAL A 81 -2.67 2.61 3.78
CA VAL A 81 -3.79 3.19 4.49
C VAL A 81 -4.06 2.33 5.72
N MET A 82 -3.99 2.93 6.90
CA MET A 82 -4.04 2.20 8.16
C MET A 82 -4.89 2.88 9.23
N PRO A 83 -5.61 2.12 10.08
CA PRO A 83 -6.29 2.68 11.23
C PRO A 83 -5.26 3.04 12.32
N GLN A 84 -5.25 4.30 12.75
CA GLN A 84 -4.43 4.76 13.87
C GLN A 84 -5.20 5.78 14.71
N ASN A 85 -5.34 5.49 16.01
CA ASN A 85 -6.05 6.35 16.98
C ASN A 85 -7.48 6.72 16.55
N GLY A 86 -8.22 5.73 16.01
CA GLY A 86 -9.60 5.92 15.55
C GLY A 86 -9.76 6.73 14.26
N ARG A 87 -8.66 7.06 13.58
CA ARG A 87 -8.64 7.74 12.27
C ARG A 87 -7.84 6.92 11.27
N MET A 88 -8.18 7.03 10.00
CA MET A 88 -7.32 6.47 8.95
C MET A 88 -6.14 7.40 8.70
N GLN A 89 -4.94 6.85 8.66
CA GLN A 89 -3.71 7.54 8.29
C GLN A 89 -3.11 6.91 7.05
N THR A 90 -2.25 7.68 6.37
CA THR A 90 -1.57 7.24 5.16
C THR A 90 -0.07 7.40 5.31
N LEU A 91 0.69 6.47 4.70
CA LEU A 91 2.14 6.57 4.61
C LEU A 91 2.65 5.91 3.32
N THR A 92 3.90 6.20 2.98
CA THR A 92 4.58 5.61 1.82
C THR A 92 5.76 4.78 2.30
N LEU A 93 5.74 3.47 2.06
CA LEU A 93 6.89 2.60 2.30
C LEU A 93 7.77 2.60 1.06
N ARG A 94 8.86 3.38 1.09
CA ARG A 94 9.77 3.53 -0.05
C ARG A 94 10.99 2.62 0.08
N VAL A 95 11.35 1.97 -1.02
CA VAL A 95 12.63 1.29 -1.19
C VAL A 95 13.59 2.29 -1.86
N PRO A 96 14.71 2.65 -1.22
CA PRO A 96 15.57 3.70 -1.76
C PRO A 96 16.30 3.25 -3.03
N TYR A 97 16.47 4.20 -3.95
CA TYR A 97 17.47 4.12 -5.00
C TYR A 97 18.88 3.82 -4.42
N PRO A 98 19.74 3.00 -5.06
CA PRO A 98 19.61 2.36 -6.37
C PRO A 98 19.01 0.95 -6.34
N LEU A 99 18.32 0.55 -5.27
CA LEU A 99 17.91 -0.86 -5.12
C LEU A 99 16.89 -1.32 -6.19
N GLY A 100 16.11 -0.37 -6.74
CA GLY A 100 15.11 -0.60 -7.76
C GLY A 100 13.91 -1.37 -7.23
N PHE A 101 12.71 -0.81 -7.38
CA PHE A 101 11.49 -1.45 -6.89
C PHE A 101 10.27 -1.02 -7.70
N SER A 102 9.41 -1.99 -7.98
CA SER A 102 8.11 -1.83 -8.64
C SER A 102 7.20 -2.87 -8.01
N ALA A 103 6.35 -2.43 -7.11
CA ALA A 103 5.48 -3.29 -6.33
C ALA A 103 4.22 -3.64 -7.13
N ARG A 104 3.67 -4.81 -6.85
CA ARG A 104 2.32 -5.21 -7.30
C ARG A 104 1.58 -5.87 -6.15
N HIS A 105 2.07 -7.03 -5.74
CA HIS A 105 1.46 -7.80 -4.66
C HIS A 105 2.38 -7.84 -3.44
N ALA A 106 1.77 -7.92 -2.26
CA ALA A 106 2.49 -8.09 -1.01
C ALA A 106 1.80 -9.16 -0.16
N ALA A 107 2.58 -10.06 0.43
CA ALA A 107 2.06 -11.11 1.31
C ALA A 107 2.70 -11.00 2.69
N GLY A 108 1.86 -10.95 3.72
CA GLY A 108 2.29 -11.02 5.12
C GLY A 108 2.64 -12.45 5.53
N ARG A 109 3.68 -12.60 6.34
CA ARG A 109 3.99 -13.86 7.02
C ARG A 109 4.50 -13.59 8.43
N ILE A 110 4.00 -14.38 9.38
CA ILE A 110 4.42 -14.37 10.78
C ILE A 110 5.12 -15.70 11.03
N ASP A 111 6.43 -15.65 11.17
CA ASP A 111 7.30 -16.80 11.41
C ASP A 111 7.32 -17.19 12.89
N ASP A 112 7.37 -16.19 13.78
CA ASP A 112 7.33 -16.38 15.23
C ASP A 112 6.57 -15.20 15.89
N PRO A 113 5.36 -15.45 16.44
CA PRO A 113 4.59 -14.43 17.15
C PRO A 113 5.32 -13.83 18.37
N GLY A 114 6.18 -14.61 19.02
CA GLY A 114 6.94 -14.23 20.22
C GLY A 114 8.22 -13.43 19.95
N ALA A 115 8.74 -13.46 18.72
CA ALA A 115 9.95 -12.73 18.33
C ALA A 115 9.70 -11.24 18.00
N GLY A 116 8.52 -10.70 18.31
CA GLY A 116 8.16 -9.30 18.10
C GLY A 116 8.20 -8.90 16.62
N TRP A 117 8.80 -7.75 16.31
CA TRP A 117 8.90 -7.21 14.94
C TRP A 117 9.80 -8.06 14.03
N LYS A 118 10.73 -8.85 14.59
CA LYS A 118 11.67 -9.68 13.81
C LYS A 118 11.03 -10.93 13.24
N GLY A 119 10.10 -11.52 13.99
CA GLY A 119 9.40 -12.75 13.63
C GLY A 119 8.26 -12.56 12.63
N ARG A 120 8.12 -11.37 12.05
CA ARG A 120 7.05 -11.05 11.11
C ARG A 120 7.53 -10.12 10.00
N GLY A 121 6.81 -10.08 8.90
CA GLY A 121 7.02 -9.07 7.86
C GLY A 121 6.04 -9.20 6.71
N ILE A 122 6.18 -8.29 5.75
CA ILE A 122 5.54 -8.40 4.45
C ILE A 122 6.61 -8.61 3.39
N TRP A 123 6.35 -9.53 2.47
CA TRP A 123 7.20 -9.82 1.33
C TRP A 123 6.53 -9.35 0.04
N SER A 124 7.31 -8.71 -0.82
CA SER A 124 6.90 -8.33 -2.17
C SER A 124 7.95 -8.78 -3.17
N SER A 125 7.52 -9.25 -4.33
CA SER A 125 8.41 -9.39 -5.47
C SER A 125 8.73 -8.01 -6.06
N TYR A 126 9.97 -7.82 -6.47
CA TYR A 126 10.28 -6.78 -7.43
C TYR A 126 9.74 -7.21 -8.80
N SER A 127 8.61 -6.63 -9.19
CA SER A 127 7.73 -7.20 -10.23
C SER A 127 8.01 -6.65 -11.63
N MET A 128 9.27 -6.33 -11.92
CA MET A 128 9.68 -5.84 -13.24
C MET A 128 10.03 -7.02 -14.16
N TYR A 129 9.49 -7.01 -15.37
CA TYR A 129 9.66 -8.10 -16.34
C TYR A 129 11.06 -8.19 -16.94
N THR A 130 11.81 -7.09 -16.96
CA THR A 130 13.08 -6.96 -17.68
C THR A 130 14.19 -6.45 -16.76
N PRO A 131 14.58 -7.19 -15.70
CA PRO A 131 15.55 -6.75 -14.68
C PRO A 131 16.89 -6.24 -15.26
N TRP A 132 17.25 -6.66 -16.47
CA TRP A 132 18.47 -6.22 -17.16
C TRP A 132 18.40 -4.81 -17.78
N HIS A 133 17.24 -4.16 -17.82
CA HIS A 133 17.11 -2.75 -18.20
C HIS A 133 17.28 -1.78 -17.01
N GLN A 134 17.54 -2.31 -15.82
CA GLN A 134 17.84 -1.52 -14.62
C GLN A 134 19.34 -1.40 -14.41
N GLU A 135 19.70 -0.60 -13.43
CA GLU A 135 21.04 -0.58 -12.85
C GLU A 135 21.48 -2.00 -12.44
N GLY A 136 22.67 -2.38 -12.90
CA GLY A 136 23.18 -3.76 -12.83
C GLY A 136 23.20 -4.47 -14.19
N GLY A 137 22.36 -4.07 -15.14
CA GLY A 137 22.45 -4.53 -16.53
C GLY A 137 22.22 -6.03 -16.74
N LYS A 138 22.82 -6.58 -17.81
CA LYS A 138 22.68 -8.00 -18.18
C LYS A 138 23.15 -8.90 -17.03
N GLY A 139 22.29 -9.82 -16.61
CA GLY A 139 22.55 -10.75 -15.50
C GLY A 139 21.86 -10.38 -14.18
N THR A 140 21.26 -9.19 -14.08
CA THR A 140 20.44 -8.81 -12.92
C THR A 140 19.29 -9.79 -12.72
N ARG A 141 19.17 -10.29 -11.49
CA ARG A 141 18.13 -11.23 -11.08
C ARG A 141 16.95 -10.50 -10.42
N PRO A 142 15.73 -11.07 -10.48
CA PRO A 142 14.62 -10.62 -9.66
C PRO A 142 14.97 -10.63 -8.18
N LYS A 143 14.32 -9.75 -7.41
CA LYS A 143 14.52 -9.61 -5.97
C LYS A 143 13.21 -9.84 -5.23
N VAL A 144 13.31 -10.36 -4.01
CA VAL A 144 12.21 -10.35 -3.05
C VAL A 144 12.58 -9.36 -1.95
N VAL A 145 11.68 -8.43 -1.67
CA VAL A 145 11.87 -7.39 -0.67
C VAL A 145 11.04 -7.75 0.57
N LYS A 146 11.70 -7.78 1.73
CA LYS A 146 11.05 -7.95 3.03
C LYS A 146 10.94 -6.59 3.71
N PHE A 147 9.72 -6.20 4.06
CA PHE A 147 9.41 -5.03 4.86
C PHE A 147 9.17 -5.44 6.31
N GLN A 148 9.81 -4.74 7.24
CA GLN A 148 9.59 -4.88 8.68
C GLN A 148 9.60 -3.49 9.31
N VAL A 149 8.62 -3.21 10.15
CA VAL A 149 8.57 -1.95 10.91
C VAL A 149 9.10 -2.20 12.32
N ARG A 150 10.12 -1.44 12.70
CA ARG A 150 10.67 -1.48 14.05
C ARG A 150 9.78 -0.66 15.00
N PRO A 151 9.60 -1.10 16.25
CA PRO A 151 8.85 -0.33 17.24
C PRO A 151 9.60 0.95 17.67
N SER A 152 10.92 0.99 17.51
CA SER A 152 11.74 2.18 17.72
C SER A 152 12.97 2.18 16.81
N PRO A 153 13.57 3.35 16.53
CA PRO A 153 14.78 3.44 15.68
C PRO A 153 15.97 2.62 16.20
N VAL A 154 16.04 2.39 17.52
CA VAL A 154 17.14 1.68 18.19
C VAL A 154 16.82 0.22 18.52
N ALA A 155 15.65 -0.29 18.13
CA ALA A 155 15.26 -1.67 18.37
C ALA A 155 16.25 -2.62 17.67
N LYS A 156 16.93 -3.47 18.43
CA LYS A 156 17.92 -4.42 17.91
C LYS A 156 17.31 -5.71 17.44
#